data_AF-A0A2W2E3A6-F1
#
_entry.id   AF-A0A2W2E3A6-F1
#
_cell.length_a   1.000
_cell.length_b   1.000
_cell.length_c   1.000
_cell.angle_alpha   90.00
_cell.angle_beta   90.00
_cell.angle_gamma   90.00
#
_symmetry.space_group_name_H-M   'P 1'
#
loop_
_entity.id
_entity.type
_entity.pdbx_description
1 polymer ?
#
loop_
_entity_poly.entity_id
_entity_poly.type
_entity_poly.pdbx_seq_one_letter_code
_entity_poly.pdbx_strand_id
1 'polypeptide(L)'
;MCATCANHYPEAESPPSACHICADERQWVPPGGQRWTTLAELSAAGHRTDIREIEPGLLGIGAAPQVAIGQRALLVRTAEGNLLWDPSGFIDDDAVRAVREAGGLRAVSASHPHFYGSIVEWSRAFGAEILLPEADAAWLPRPSPAVRTWSGMLDVLPGVTLIQCGGHFPGSSVVHWAEGAGG
;
A
#
# COMPACT_ATOMS: atom_id res chain seq x y z
N MET A 1 -1.92 11.92 -6.97
CA MET A 1 -2.48 10.55 -6.88
C MET A 1 -3.81 10.47 -7.63
N CYS A 2 -4.20 9.29 -8.12
CA CYS A 2 -5.52 9.09 -8.71
C CYS A 2 -6.60 9.08 -7.62
N ALA A 3 -7.65 9.91 -7.76
CA ALA A 3 -8.72 10.00 -6.77
C ALA A 3 -9.61 8.74 -6.69
N THR A 4 -9.58 7.88 -7.71
CA THR A 4 -10.40 6.65 -7.76
C THR A 4 -9.74 5.47 -7.08
N CYS A 5 -8.46 5.19 -7.35
CA CYS A 5 -7.73 4.03 -6.80
C CYS A 5 -6.67 4.40 -5.75
N ALA A 6 -6.48 5.69 -5.47
CA ALA A 6 -5.48 6.18 -4.52
C ALA A 6 -4.01 5.91 -4.89
N ASN A 7 -3.71 5.32 -6.04
CA ASN A 7 -2.33 5.07 -6.46
C ASN A 7 -1.58 6.38 -6.73
N HIS A 8 -0.37 6.46 -6.20
CA HIS A 8 0.51 7.61 -6.35
C HIS A 8 1.26 7.55 -7.68
N TYR A 9 1.45 8.73 -8.28
CA TYR A 9 2.18 8.95 -9.52
C TYR A 9 3.36 9.89 -9.24
N PRO A 10 4.36 9.97 -10.14
CA PRO A 10 5.46 10.91 -10.00
C PRO A 10 4.97 12.35 -9.83
N GLU A 11 5.74 13.15 -9.12
CA GLU A 11 5.51 14.60 -9.03
C GLU A 11 5.73 15.22 -10.42
N ALA A 12 4.77 16.03 -10.85
CA ALA A 12 4.77 16.73 -12.12
C ALA A 12 3.89 17.99 -12.01
N GLU A 13 4.13 18.99 -12.86
CA GLU A 13 3.31 20.21 -12.92
C GLU A 13 1.85 19.92 -13.28
N SER A 14 1.63 18.90 -14.11
CA SER A 14 0.32 18.40 -14.48
C SER A 14 0.20 16.90 -14.22
N PRO A 15 -0.96 16.40 -13.77
CA PRO A 15 -1.18 14.96 -13.65
C PRO A 15 -1.10 14.28 -15.03
N PRO A 16 -0.84 12.96 -15.07
CA PRO A 16 -0.84 12.24 -16.33
C PRO A 16 -2.24 12.22 -16.95
N SER A 17 -2.30 12.06 -18.28
CA SER A 17 -3.55 12.06 -19.05
C SER A 17 -4.50 10.93 -18.65
N ALA A 18 -3.96 9.81 -18.17
CA ALA A 18 -4.71 8.70 -17.63
C ALA A 18 -3.96 8.00 -16.50
N CYS A 19 -4.74 7.47 -15.56
CA CYS A 19 -4.32 6.48 -14.59
C CYS A 19 -4.38 5.10 -15.23
N HIS A 20 -3.24 4.51 -15.57
CA HIS A 20 -3.19 3.18 -16.22
C HIS A 20 -3.74 2.07 -15.32
N ILE A 21 -3.66 2.25 -14.00
CA ILE A 21 -4.26 1.34 -13.02
C ILE A 21 -5.79 1.33 -13.11
N CYS A 22 -6.42 2.49 -13.32
CA CYS A 22 -7.88 2.57 -13.46
C CYS A 22 -8.36 2.34 -14.90
N ALA A 23 -7.49 2.50 -15.89
CA ALA A 23 -7.79 2.21 -17.29
C ALA A 23 -7.66 0.71 -17.61
N ASP A 24 -7.05 -0.05 -16.72
CA ASP A 24 -7.04 -1.50 -16.77
C ASP A 24 -8.47 -2.07 -16.69
N GLU A 25 -8.77 -3.08 -17.49
CA GLU A 25 -10.12 -3.67 -17.63
C GLU A 25 -10.65 -4.29 -16.33
N ARG A 26 -9.76 -4.62 -15.40
CA ARG A 26 -10.12 -5.21 -14.10
C ARG A 26 -10.46 -4.13 -13.07
N GLN A 27 -10.42 -2.86 -13.46
CA GLN A 27 -10.83 -1.72 -12.67
C GLN A 27 -11.91 -0.91 -13.41
N TRP A 28 -12.55 0.02 -12.70
CA TRP A 28 -13.56 0.89 -13.27
C TRP A 28 -13.07 2.33 -13.41
N VAL A 29 -13.54 2.99 -14.48
CA VAL A 29 -13.43 4.44 -14.64
C VAL A 29 -14.75 5.07 -14.20
N PRO A 30 -14.75 6.09 -13.33
CA PRO A 30 -15.98 6.77 -12.94
C PRO A 30 -16.72 7.38 -14.15
N PRO A 31 -18.07 7.50 -14.11
CA PRO A 31 -18.82 8.17 -15.18
C PRO A 31 -18.34 9.60 -15.45
N GLY A 32 -17.85 10.30 -14.43
CA GLY A 32 -17.24 11.64 -14.54
C GLY A 32 -15.78 11.65 -14.99
N GLY A 33 -15.24 10.51 -15.42
CA GLY A 33 -13.85 10.34 -15.80
C GLY A 33 -12.90 10.19 -14.61
N GLN A 34 -11.62 10.07 -14.93
CA GLN A 34 -10.55 10.00 -13.94
C GLN A 34 -10.26 11.38 -13.38
N ARG A 35 -10.02 11.45 -12.07
CA ARG A 35 -9.69 12.68 -11.34
C ARG A 35 -8.41 12.49 -10.55
N TRP A 36 -7.78 13.61 -10.24
CA TRP A 36 -6.50 13.67 -9.56
C TRP A 36 -6.64 14.47 -8.27
N THR A 37 -5.87 14.08 -7.26
CA THR A 37 -5.75 14.82 -6.01
C THR A 37 -4.36 14.68 -5.41
N THR A 38 -4.10 15.35 -4.28
CA THR A 38 -2.84 15.30 -3.52
C THR A 38 -3.11 14.98 -2.04
N LEU A 39 -2.08 14.56 -1.31
CA LEU A 39 -2.20 14.40 0.14
C LEU A 39 -2.56 15.73 0.82
N ALA A 40 -2.01 16.85 0.34
CA ALA A 40 -2.32 18.18 0.87
C ALA A 40 -3.80 18.55 0.70
N GLU A 41 -4.38 18.29 -0.48
CA GLU A 41 -5.82 18.52 -0.72
C GLU A 41 -6.70 17.63 0.15
N LEU A 42 -6.35 16.34 0.31
CA LEU A 42 -7.08 15.43 1.20
C LEU A 42 -7.00 15.91 2.66
N SER A 43 -5.81 16.28 3.13
CA SER A 43 -5.63 16.82 4.49
C SER A 43 -6.41 18.12 4.71
N ALA A 44 -6.43 19.02 3.72
CA ALA A 44 -7.20 20.26 3.75
C ALA A 44 -8.72 19.99 3.74
N ALA A 45 -9.17 18.94 3.05
CA ALA A 45 -10.54 18.47 3.06
C ALA A 45 -10.93 17.71 4.35
N GLY A 46 -10.02 17.60 5.31
CA GLY A 46 -10.29 17.02 6.63
C GLY A 46 -10.03 15.52 6.75
N HIS A 47 -9.40 14.89 5.76
CA HIS A 47 -8.97 13.50 5.89
C HIS A 47 -7.88 13.37 6.95
N ARG A 48 -8.02 12.38 7.83
CA ARG A 48 -7.07 12.01 8.89
C ARG A 48 -6.90 10.51 8.92
N THR A 49 -5.77 10.04 9.39
CA THR A 49 -5.55 8.61 9.58
C THR A 49 -6.51 8.03 10.62
N ASP A 50 -7.09 6.87 10.31
CA ASP A 50 -7.93 6.06 11.20
C ASP A 50 -7.18 4.77 11.53
N ILE A 51 -6.76 4.61 12.79
CA ILE A 51 -5.96 3.48 13.25
C ILE A 51 -6.79 2.62 14.19
N ARG A 52 -6.80 1.32 13.97
CA ARG A 52 -7.55 0.36 14.78
C ARG A 52 -6.73 -0.91 14.98
N GLU A 53 -6.70 -1.42 16.20
CA GLU A 53 -6.23 -2.79 16.42
C GLU A 53 -7.28 -3.76 15.87
N ILE A 54 -6.86 -4.64 14.96
CA ILE A 54 -7.73 -5.66 14.35
C ILE A 54 -7.70 -6.92 15.21
N GLU A 55 -6.48 -7.31 15.60
CA GLU A 55 -6.19 -8.37 16.56
C GLU A 55 -4.81 -8.09 17.18
N PRO A 56 -4.43 -8.76 18.29
CA PRO A 56 -3.09 -8.61 18.86
C PRO A 56 -2.02 -8.84 17.81
N GLY A 57 -1.08 -7.91 17.65
CA GLY A 57 -0.06 -7.96 16.59
C GLY A 57 -0.46 -7.35 15.24
N LEU A 58 -1.74 -7.04 15.00
CA LEU A 58 -2.21 -6.52 13.70
C LEU A 58 -2.93 -5.16 13.83
N LEU A 59 -2.35 -4.12 13.23
CA LEU A 59 -2.98 -2.79 13.17
C LEU A 59 -3.55 -2.52 11.77
N GLY A 60 -4.79 -2.06 11.72
CA GLY A 60 -5.42 -1.50 10.53
C GLY A 60 -5.17 0.00 10.46
N ILE A 61 -4.68 0.49 9.32
CA ILE A 61 -4.37 1.90 9.07
C ILE A 61 -5.13 2.36 7.82
N GLY A 62 -6.19 3.14 8.03
CA GLY A 62 -7.03 3.70 6.97
C GLY A 62 -7.10 5.22 7.04
N ALA A 63 -8.11 5.80 6.40
CA ALA A 63 -8.39 7.23 6.45
C ALA A 63 -9.87 7.50 6.72
N ALA A 64 -10.15 8.56 7.47
CA ALA A 64 -11.47 9.10 7.74
C ALA A 64 -11.49 10.61 7.40
N PRO A 65 -12.34 11.09 6.47
CA PRO A 65 -13.23 10.31 5.61
C PRO A 65 -12.50 9.30 4.71
N GLN A 66 -13.24 8.36 4.13
CA GLN A 66 -12.69 7.34 3.25
C GLN A 66 -12.02 7.97 2.02
N VAL A 67 -10.83 7.49 1.65
CA VAL A 67 -10.15 7.87 0.40
C VAL A 67 -10.33 6.76 -0.63
N ALA A 68 -10.73 7.13 -1.85
CA ALA A 68 -10.78 6.24 -3.00
C ALA A 68 -11.57 4.94 -2.69
N ILE A 69 -11.01 3.77 -3.03
CA ILE A 69 -11.59 2.45 -2.79
C ILE A 69 -11.75 2.07 -1.30
N GLY A 70 -11.35 2.93 -0.36
CA GLY A 70 -11.47 2.66 1.08
C GLY A 70 -10.52 1.62 1.61
N GLN A 71 -9.37 1.51 0.94
CA GLN A 71 -8.30 0.61 1.33
C GLN A 71 -7.81 0.92 2.75
N ARG A 72 -7.61 -0.14 3.53
CA ARG A 72 -7.01 -0.10 4.86
C ARG A 72 -5.75 -0.96 4.84
N ALA A 73 -4.62 -0.36 5.15
CA ALA A 73 -3.37 -1.09 5.28
C ALA A 73 -3.38 -1.95 6.53
N LEU A 74 -2.68 -3.09 6.47
CA LEU A 74 -2.48 -3.97 7.62
C LEU A 74 -1.00 -3.96 8.00
N LEU A 75 -0.68 -3.49 9.21
CA LEU A 75 0.65 -3.57 9.79
C LEU A 75 0.76 -4.86 10.60
N VAL A 76 1.46 -5.85 10.04
CA VAL A 76 1.81 -7.10 10.73
C VAL A 76 3.04 -6.85 11.59
N ARG A 77 2.89 -6.93 12.91
CA ARG A 77 3.98 -6.67 13.87
C ARG A 77 4.79 -7.93 14.14
N THR A 78 6.12 -7.81 14.14
CA THR A 78 7.03 -8.89 14.53
C THR A 78 8.15 -8.36 15.43
N ALA A 79 8.92 -9.27 16.05
CA ALA A 79 10.06 -8.88 16.87
C ALA A 79 11.23 -8.24 16.09
N GLU A 80 11.29 -8.42 14.77
CA GLU A 80 12.39 -7.95 13.90
C GLU A 80 11.98 -6.81 12.96
N GLY A 81 10.90 -6.10 13.31
CA GLY A 81 10.29 -5.05 12.51
C GLY A 81 8.94 -5.48 11.95
N ASN A 82 8.36 -4.66 11.08
CA ASN A 82 6.97 -4.85 10.64
C ASN A 82 6.85 -4.90 9.11
N LEU A 83 5.82 -5.59 8.63
CA LEU A 83 5.36 -5.54 7.24
C LEU A 83 4.10 -4.70 7.16
N LEU A 84 4.08 -3.69 6.29
CA LEU A 84 2.85 -2.99 5.91
C LEU A 84 2.31 -3.60 4.62
N TRP A 85 1.14 -4.20 4.72
CA TRP A 85 0.43 -4.84 3.62
C TRP A 85 -0.69 -3.95 3.09
N ASP A 86 -0.81 -3.86 1.77
CA ASP A 86 -1.84 -3.08 1.08
C ASP A 86 -1.90 -1.61 1.59
N PRO A 87 -0.85 -0.80 1.38
CA PRO A 87 -0.78 0.57 1.90
C PRO A 87 -1.89 1.46 1.35
N SER A 88 -2.70 2.06 2.24
CA SER A 88 -3.68 3.10 1.89
C SER A 88 -3.04 4.21 1.04
N GLY A 89 -3.81 4.83 0.14
CA GLY A 89 -3.33 5.99 -0.61
C GLY A 89 -3.14 7.26 0.23
N PHE A 90 -3.64 7.28 1.46
CA PHE A 90 -3.48 8.37 2.40
C PHE A 90 -2.48 8.01 3.50
N ILE A 91 -1.60 8.95 3.81
CA ILE A 91 -0.58 8.88 4.86
C ILE A 91 -0.40 10.29 5.42
N ASP A 92 -0.34 10.41 6.75
CA ASP A 92 -0.06 11.64 7.48
C ASP A 92 0.94 11.37 8.62
N ASP A 93 1.31 12.42 9.36
CA ASP A 93 2.27 12.34 10.45
C ASP A 93 1.79 11.41 11.58
N ASP A 94 0.48 11.30 11.81
CA ASP A 94 -0.09 10.42 12.82
C ASP A 94 0.04 8.94 12.41
N ALA A 95 -0.17 8.61 11.13
CA ALA A 95 0.10 7.28 10.60
C ALA A 95 1.58 6.90 10.78
N VAL A 96 2.49 7.80 10.41
CA VAL A 96 3.94 7.58 10.52
C VAL A 96 4.33 7.41 12.00
N ARG A 97 3.81 8.25 12.89
CA ARG A 97 4.08 8.16 14.33
C ARG A 97 3.60 6.83 14.90
N ALA A 98 2.39 6.39 14.57
CA ALA A 98 1.87 5.12 15.06
C ALA A 98 2.70 3.91 14.60
N VAL A 99 3.16 3.89 13.35
CA VAL A 99 4.03 2.81 12.86
C VAL A 99 5.41 2.86 13.51
N ARG A 100 5.95 4.04 13.81
CA ARG A 100 7.19 4.17 14.60
C ARG A 100 7.02 3.64 16.01
N GLU A 101 5.94 4.00 16.69
CA GLU A 101 5.60 3.52 18.03
C GLU A 101 5.38 2.00 18.06
N ALA A 102 4.88 1.43 16.96
CA ALA A 102 4.70 -0.01 16.78
C ALA A 102 6.00 -0.79 16.42
N GLY A 103 7.16 -0.14 16.41
CA GLY A 103 8.45 -0.80 16.12
C GLY A 103 9.03 -0.52 14.73
N GLY A 104 8.47 0.45 14.00
CA GLY A 104 8.96 0.86 12.68
C GLY A 104 8.44 -0.01 11.55
N LEU A 105 9.10 0.04 10.40
CA LEU A 105 8.69 -0.67 9.18
C LEU A 105 9.93 -1.24 8.50
N ARG A 106 9.94 -2.55 8.24
CA ARG A 106 11.02 -3.22 7.52
C ARG A 106 10.74 -3.26 6.02
N ALA A 107 9.50 -3.60 5.66
CA ALA A 107 9.07 -3.72 4.28
C ALA A 107 7.63 -3.25 4.12
N VAL A 108 7.31 -2.80 2.91
CA VAL A 108 5.94 -2.55 2.45
C VAL A 108 5.69 -3.35 1.19
N SER A 109 4.52 -3.96 1.10
CA SER A 109 4.09 -4.77 -0.05
C SER A 109 2.59 -4.58 -0.28
N ALA A 110 2.10 -5.06 -1.41
CA ALA A 110 0.67 -5.11 -1.69
C ALA A 110 0.30 -6.42 -2.37
N SER A 111 -0.97 -6.79 -2.24
CA SER A 111 -1.59 -7.95 -2.87
C SER A 111 -1.51 -7.91 -4.38
N HIS A 112 -1.76 -6.74 -4.98
CA HIS A 112 -1.74 -6.53 -6.42
C HIS A 112 -1.76 -5.02 -6.78
N PRO A 113 -1.51 -4.63 -8.04
CA PRO A 113 -1.34 -3.23 -8.45
C PRO A 113 -2.44 -2.24 -8.11
N HIS A 114 -3.70 -2.69 -7.94
CA HIS A 114 -4.75 -1.78 -7.49
C HIS A 114 -4.51 -1.24 -6.08
N PHE A 115 -3.70 -1.93 -5.27
CA PHE A 115 -3.46 -1.66 -3.86
C PHE A 115 -2.07 -1.06 -3.58
N TYR A 116 -1.30 -0.62 -4.59
CA TYR A 116 -0.01 0.03 -4.33
C TYR A 116 -0.14 1.39 -3.62
N GLY A 117 -1.28 2.07 -3.72
CA GLY A 117 -1.62 3.24 -2.90
C GLY A 117 -0.45 4.23 -2.72
N SER A 118 -0.06 4.47 -1.46
CA SER A 118 1.07 5.33 -1.08
C SER A 118 2.37 4.57 -0.77
N ILE A 119 2.60 3.39 -1.36
CA ILE A 119 3.73 2.50 -1.06
C ILE A 119 5.10 3.19 -1.05
N VAL A 120 5.32 4.16 -1.96
CA VAL A 120 6.58 4.92 -2.04
C VAL A 120 6.74 5.89 -0.87
N GLU A 121 5.65 6.49 -0.37
CA GLU A 121 5.69 7.38 0.79
C GLU A 121 6.03 6.60 2.07
N TRP A 122 5.44 5.42 2.24
CA TRP A 122 5.77 4.51 3.34
C TRP A 122 7.23 4.07 3.30
N SER A 123 7.74 3.68 2.13
CA SER A 123 9.14 3.33 1.96
C SER A 123 10.07 4.48 2.35
N ARG A 124 9.77 5.71 1.91
CA ARG A 124 10.58 6.90 2.23
C ARG A 124 10.55 7.28 3.70
N ALA A 125 9.38 7.22 4.35
CA ALA A 125 9.22 7.62 5.74
C ALA A 125 10.01 6.74 6.73
N PHE A 126 10.34 5.50 6.32
CA PHE A 126 10.99 4.49 7.16
C PHE A 126 12.30 3.93 6.62
N GLY A 127 12.67 4.24 5.37
CA GLY A 127 13.76 3.54 4.67
C GLY A 127 13.46 2.06 4.42
N ALA A 128 12.19 1.70 4.29
CA ALA A 128 11.72 0.33 4.14
C ALA A 128 11.83 -0.16 2.68
N GLU A 129 12.10 -1.46 2.49
CA GLU A 129 12.07 -2.10 1.16
C GLU A 129 10.63 -2.11 0.61
N ILE A 130 10.50 -1.88 -0.70
CA ILE A 130 9.24 -2.10 -1.43
C ILE A 130 9.32 -3.48 -2.08
N LEU A 131 8.57 -4.45 -1.57
CA LEU A 131 8.59 -5.82 -2.10
C LEU A 131 7.45 -5.97 -3.11
N LEU A 132 7.78 -6.20 -4.39
CA LEU A 132 6.78 -6.41 -5.43
C LEU A 132 7.03 -7.72 -6.19
N PRO A 133 5.97 -8.46 -6.56
CA PRO A 133 6.10 -9.55 -7.51
C PRO A 133 6.75 -9.05 -8.80
N GLU A 134 7.75 -9.77 -9.32
CA GLU A 134 8.44 -9.41 -10.57
C GLU A 134 7.45 -9.19 -11.72
N ALA A 135 6.44 -10.07 -11.81
CA ALA A 135 5.41 -10.02 -12.84
C ALA A 135 4.53 -8.75 -12.79
N ASP A 136 4.45 -8.10 -11.63
CA ASP A 136 3.60 -6.91 -11.42
C ASP A 136 4.40 -5.61 -11.24
N ALA A 137 5.73 -5.68 -11.11
CA ALA A 137 6.58 -4.52 -10.81
C ALA A 137 6.41 -3.36 -11.80
N ALA A 138 6.18 -3.67 -13.08
CA ALA A 138 5.95 -2.68 -14.13
C ALA A 138 4.66 -1.85 -13.93
N TRP A 139 3.73 -2.32 -13.12
CA TRP A 139 2.49 -1.59 -12.82
C TRP A 139 2.70 -0.46 -11.82
N LEU A 140 3.79 -0.44 -11.05
CA LEU A 140 4.05 0.60 -10.05
C LEU A 140 4.11 1.98 -10.74
N PRO A 141 3.14 2.88 -10.52
CA PRO A 141 3.08 4.10 -11.31
C PRO A 141 4.19 5.10 -10.98
N ARG A 142 4.66 5.10 -9.74
CA ARG A 142 5.78 5.92 -9.28
C ARG A 142 7.01 5.02 -9.07
N PRO A 143 7.99 5.02 -10.00
CA PRO A 143 9.22 4.25 -9.83
C PRO A 143 9.95 4.62 -8.53
N SER A 144 10.60 3.63 -7.91
CA SER A 144 11.38 3.82 -6.69
C SER A 144 12.60 2.89 -6.69
N PRO A 145 13.79 3.36 -6.29
CA PRO A 145 14.97 2.51 -6.16
C PRO A 145 14.88 1.54 -4.98
N ALA A 146 13.91 1.73 -4.07
CA ALA A 146 13.66 0.82 -2.95
C ALA A 146 12.91 -0.46 -3.37
N VAL A 147 12.51 -0.57 -4.64
CA VAL A 147 11.82 -1.76 -5.15
C VAL A 147 12.80 -2.93 -5.24
N ARG A 148 12.46 -4.01 -4.55
CA ARG A 148 13.04 -5.33 -4.70
C ARG A 148 11.98 -6.27 -5.24
N THR A 149 12.24 -6.85 -6.40
CA THR A 149 11.33 -7.82 -7.02
C THR A 149 11.51 -9.21 -6.44
N TRP A 150 10.43 -10.00 -6.45
CA TRP A 150 10.44 -11.39 -6.00
C TRP A 150 9.46 -12.25 -6.80
N SER A 151 9.57 -13.58 -6.69
CA SER A 151 8.68 -14.53 -7.36
C SER A 151 8.45 -15.77 -6.49
N GLY A 152 7.28 -16.39 -6.60
CA GLY A 152 6.97 -17.63 -5.89
C GLY A 152 6.69 -17.40 -4.40
N MET A 153 7.70 -17.57 -3.54
CA MET A 153 7.59 -17.33 -2.10
C MET A 153 8.77 -16.51 -1.61
N LEU A 154 8.52 -15.61 -0.66
CA LEU A 154 9.55 -14.79 -0.02
C LEU A 154 9.30 -14.69 1.48
N ASP A 155 10.24 -15.20 2.28
CA ASP A 155 10.26 -14.95 3.73
C ASP A 155 10.73 -13.52 3.99
N VAL A 156 9.87 -12.70 4.57
CA VAL A 156 10.12 -11.26 4.78
C VAL A 156 10.60 -10.98 6.19
N LEU A 157 9.94 -11.59 7.17
CA LEU A 157 10.23 -11.49 8.60
C LEU A 157 9.97 -12.87 9.22
N PRO A 158 10.46 -13.15 10.45
CA PRO A 158 10.13 -14.39 11.15
C PRO A 158 8.61 -14.62 11.19
N GLY A 159 8.15 -15.75 10.65
CA GLY A 159 6.74 -16.11 10.60
C GLY A 159 5.89 -15.32 9.60
N VAL A 160 6.48 -14.49 8.73
CA VAL A 160 5.76 -13.71 7.71
C VAL A 160 6.32 -13.99 6.32
N THR A 161 5.50 -14.62 5.48
CA THR A 161 5.88 -15.04 4.13
C THR A 161 4.92 -14.44 3.10
N LEU A 162 5.47 -13.87 2.02
CA LEU A 162 4.70 -13.50 0.83
C LEU A 162 4.60 -14.69 -0.10
N ILE A 163 3.40 -14.93 -0.65
CA ILE A 163 3.12 -16.05 -1.56
C ILE A 163 2.46 -15.50 -2.82
N GLN A 164 3.09 -15.72 -3.97
CA GLN A 164 2.55 -15.35 -5.27
C GLN A 164 1.58 -16.46 -5.73
N CYS A 165 0.30 -16.11 -5.82
CA CYS A 165 -0.77 -17.02 -6.22
C CYS A 165 -1.18 -16.83 -7.70
N GLY A 166 -0.95 -15.64 -8.25
CA GLY A 166 -1.51 -15.24 -9.54
C GLY A 166 -3.04 -15.03 -9.48
N GLY A 167 -3.70 -15.03 -10.65
CA GLY A 167 -5.15 -14.84 -10.77
C GLY A 167 -5.52 -13.46 -11.27
N HIS A 168 -5.94 -12.55 -10.38
CA HIS A 168 -6.40 -11.20 -10.74
C HIS A 168 -5.31 -10.39 -11.46
N PHE A 169 -4.06 -10.49 -10.99
CA PHE A 169 -2.83 -10.15 -11.71
C PHE A 169 -1.90 -11.36 -11.73
N PRO A 170 -0.97 -11.50 -12.70
CA PRO A 170 0.02 -12.56 -12.69
C PRO A 170 0.88 -12.59 -11.41
N GLY A 171 1.15 -11.43 -10.82
CA GLY A 171 1.85 -11.31 -9.54
C GLY A 171 0.95 -11.29 -8.30
N SER A 172 -0.38 -11.42 -8.42
CA SER A 172 -1.28 -11.37 -7.27
C SER A 172 -0.80 -12.28 -6.13
N SER A 173 -0.77 -11.74 -4.92
CA SER A 173 -0.10 -12.34 -3.78
C SER A 173 -0.89 -12.20 -2.48
N VAL A 174 -0.54 -13.04 -1.52
CA VAL A 174 -1.07 -13.05 -0.16
C VAL A 174 0.06 -13.01 0.85
N VAL A 175 -0.26 -12.59 2.08
CA VAL A 175 0.63 -12.70 3.24
C VAL A 175 0.18 -13.90 4.07
N HIS A 176 1.11 -14.82 4.33
CA HIS A 176 0.96 -15.79 5.40
C HIS A 176 1.66 -15.26 6.64
N TRP A 177 0.91 -15.05 7.72
CA TRP A 177 1.43 -14.70 9.04
C TRP A 177 1.14 -15.87 9.97
N ALA A 178 2.20 -16.59 10.34
CA ALA A 178 2.11 -17.81 11.15
C ALA A 178 1.38 -17.51 12.45
N GLU A 179 1.90 -16.62 13.30
CA GLU A 179 1.33 -16.33 14.63
C GLU A 179 -0.04 -15.63 14.61
N GLY A 180 -0.60 -15.32 13.43
CA GLY A 180 -1.89 -14.65 13.27
C GLY A 180 -3.07 -15.55 13.63
N ALA A 181 -4.21 -14.94 13.96
CA ALA A 181 -5.45 -15.66 14.29
C ALA A 181 -5.32 -16.79 15.35
N GLY A 182 -4.28 -16.74 16.19
CA GLY A 182 -4.06 -17.68 17.28
C GLY A 182 -3.22 -18.93 16.94
N GLY A 183 -2.46 -18.96 15.82
CA GLY A 183 -1.55 -20.08 15.57
C GLY A 183 -0.67 -20.01 14.34
#